data_AF-A0A917FRS4-F1
#
_entry.id   AF-A0A917FRS4-F1
#
_cell.length_a   1.000
_cell.length_b   1.000
_cell.length_c   1.000
_cell.angle_alpha   90.00
_cell.angle_beta   90.00
_cell.angle_gamma   90.00
#
_symmetry.space_group_name_H-M   'P 1'
#
loop_
_entity.id
_entity.type
_entity.pdbx_description
1 polymer ?
#
loop_
_entity_poly.entity_id
_entity_poly.type
_entity_poly.pdbx_seq_one_letter_code
_entity_poly.pdbx_strand_id
1 'polypeptide(L)'
;MKSQLRNITIDGHAFVYWYSSGYHLTLNLSPKENKNTKVTLIFQADPPDEDPHTFWAFYDITAHKNDLETTIHLGRPKHIAEIISYLMKDRQKWFTKGKSHILNNAWDLLKEMGYSNLKPVWIGEW
;
A
#
# COMPACT_ATOMS: atom_id res chain seq x y z
N MET A 1 0.73 10.09 -9.86
CA MET A 1 -0.40 10.82 -9.24
C MET A 1 -0.41 10.72 -7.71
N LYS A 2 -0.98 11.71 -7.00
CA LYS A 2 -1.18 11.68 -5.53
C LYS A 2 -2.67 11.63 -5.18
N SER A 3 -3.06 10.78 -4.24
CA SER A 3 -4.44 10.67 -3.76
C SER A 3 -4.77 11.77 -2.75
N GLN A 4 -6.06 12.05 -2.60
CA GLN A 4 -6.57 12.76 -1.42
C GLN A 4 -6.42 11.90 -0.16
N LEU A 5 -6.37 12.56 1.01
CA LEU A 5 -6.43 11.87 2.29
C LEU A 5 -7.82 11.26 2.51
N ARG A 6 -7.86 10.02 2.98
CA ARG A 6 -9.07 9.27 3.26
C ARG A 6 -9.06 8.74 4.68
N ASN A 7 -10.22 8.74 5.33
CA ASN A 7 -10.40 8.16 6.66
C ASN A 7 -10.85 6.70 6.53
N ILE A 8 -10.42 5.85 7.45
CA ILE A 8 -10.89 4.48 7.60
C ILE A 8 -10.85 4.08 9.08
N THR A 9 -11.79 3.24 9.52
CA THR A 9 -11.84 2.75 10.91
C THR A 9 -11.74 1.24 10.90
N ILE A 10 -10.79 0.70 11.66
CA ILE A 10 -10.46 -0.73 11.74
C ILE A 10 -10.44 -1.12 13.20
N ASP A 11 -11.26 -2.10 13.59
CA ASP A 11 -11.35 -2.59 14.98
C ASP A 11 -11.46 -1.46 16.02
N GLY A 12 -12.31 -0.47 15.75
CA GLY A 12 -12.52 0.70 16.62
C GLY A 12 -11.43 1.78 16.56
N HIS A 13 -10.35 1.57 15.83
CA HIS A 13 -9.24 2.52 15.69
C HIS A 13 -9.36 3.31 14.39
N ALA A 14 -9.36 4.64 14.47
CA ALA A 14 -9.44 5.52 13.32
C ALA A 14 -8.06 5.79 12.70
N PHE A 15 -7.97 5.61 11.39
CA PHE A 15 -6.78 5.87 10.59
C PHE A 15 -7.08 6.86 9.46
N VAL A 16 -6.02 7.53 9.02
CA VAL A 16 -5.97 8.31 7.80
C VAL A 16 -4.96 7.66 6.88
N TYR A 17 -5.31 7.54 5.60
CA TYR A 17 -4.42 7.03 4.58
C TYR A 17 -4.41 7.88 3.31
N TRP A 18 -3.29 7.85 2.60
CA TRP A 18 -3.13 8.44 1.28
C TRP A 18 -2.00 7.72 0.55
N TYR A 19 -2.01 7.78 -0.78
CA TYR A 19 -0.96 7.19 -1.59
C TYR A 19 -0.48 8.14 -2.68
N SER A 20 0.72 7.89 -3.17
CA SER A 20 1.19 8.41 -4.46
C SER A 20 1.64 7.24 -5.31
N SER A 21 1.36 7.30 -6.61
CA SER A 21 1.76 6.29 -7.59
C SER A 21 2.53 6.94 -8.75
N GLY A 22 3.31 6.12 -9.42
CA GLY A 22 4.18 6.34 -10.56
C GLY A 22 4.97 5.04 -10.75
N TYR A 23 6.27 5.13 -11.05
CA TYR A 23 7.17 3.97 -11.02
C TYR A 23 7.21 3.25 -9.67
N HIS A 24 6.86 3.97 -8.60
CA HIS A 24 6.74 3.43 -7.26
C HIS A 24 5.38 3.82 -6.69
N LEU A 25 4.74 2.91 -5.97
CA LEU A 25 3.59 3.25 -5.15
C LEU A 25 4.02 3.42 -3.70
N THR A 26 3.75 4.60 -3.14
CA THR A 26 3.98 4.92 -1.72
C THR A 26 2.64 5.05 -1.02
N LEU A 27 2.32 4.12 -0.13
CA LEU A 27 1.12 4.13 0.71
C LEU A 27 1.49 4.63 2.11
N ASN A 28 0.78 5.64 2.59
CA ASN A 28 0.98 6.20 3.93
C ASN A 28 -0.25 5.91 4.79
N LEU A 29 -0.01 5.46 6.02
CA LEU A 29 -1.00 5.11 7.02
C LEU A 29 -0.65 5.84 8.31
N SER A 30 -1.62 6.52 8.92
CA SER A 30 -1.40 7.25 10.18
C SER A 30 -2.62 7.11 11.09
N PRO A 31 -2.45 6.80 12.38
CA PRO A 31 -3.54 6.87 13.35
C PRO A 31 -4.09 8.29 13.42
N LYS A 32 -5.40 8.46 13.35
CA LYS A 32 -6.05 9.78 13.32
C LYS A 32 -5.78 10.60 14.58
N GLU A 33 -5.68 9.92 15.72
CA GLU A 33 -5.41 10.51 17.03
C GLU A 33 -3.93 10.89 17.23
N ASN A 34 -3.01 10.29 16.47
CA ASN A 34 -1.57 10.51 16.61
C ASN A 34 -0.93 10.82 15.24
N LYS A 35 -1.06 12.08 14.82
CA LYS A 35 -0.55 12.60 13.54
C LYS A 35 0.98 12.53 13.39
N ASN A 36 1.71 12.35 14.49
CA ASN A 36 3.16 12.22 14.48
C ASN A 36 3.62 10.78 14.18
N THR A 37 2.69 9.82 14.22
CA THR A 37 2.96 8.43 13.88
C THR A 37 2.50 8.16 12.45
N LYS A 38 3.41 7.61 11.64
CA LYS A 38 3.13 7.29 10.23
C LYS A 38 3.86 6.02 9.83
N VAL A 39 3.15 5.11 9.18
CA VAL A 39 3.74 3.96 8.50
C VAL A 39 3.67 4.23 7.01
N THR A 40 4.83 4.21 6.35
CA THR A 40 4.97 4.39 4.92
C THR A 40 5.41 3.06 4.30
N LEU A 41 4.62 2.54 3.37
CA LEU A 41 4.86 1.32 2.62
C LEU A 41 5.21 1.69 1.19
N ILE A 42 6.39 1.30 0.72
CA ILE A 42 6.86 1.59 -0.64
C ILE A 42 6.88 0.29 -1.44
N PHE A 43 6.17 0.28 -2.56
CA PHE A 43 6.14 -0.79 -3.54
C PHE A 43 6.96 -0.33 -4.74
N GLN A 44 8.19 -0.84 -4.85
CA GLN A 44 9.08 -0.54 -5.97
C GLN A 44 8.86 -1.53 -7.10
N ALA A 45 8.76 -1.07 -8.34
CA ALA A 45 8.69 -1.94 -9.49
C ALA A 45 9.27 -1.27 -10.72
N ASP A 46 9.69 -2.09 -11.69
CA ASP A 46 10.22 -1.63 -12.95
C ASP A 46 9.07 -1.47 -13.97
N PRO A 47 8.89 -0.28 -14.56
CA PRO A 47 7.86 -0.05 -15.58
C PRO A 47 8.10 -0.90 -16.84
N PRO A 48 7.07 -1.06 -17.69
CA PRO A 48 7.23 -1.56 -19.06
C PRO A 48 8.13 -0.60 -19.86
N ASP A 49 8.55 -1.04 -21.06
CA ASP A 49 9.45 -0.29 -21.96
C ASP A 49 9.27 1.23 -21.86
N GLU A 50 10.40 1.93 -21.73
CA GLU A 50 10.47 3.38 -21.57
C GLU A 50 10.13 4.07 -22.89
N ASP A 51 8.85 4.07 -23.27
CA ASP A 51 8.31 5.05 -24.20
C ASP A 51 8.49 6.43 -23.55
N PRO A 52 9.32 7.33 -24.12
CA PRO A 52 9.63 8.63 -23.53
C PRO A 52 8.41 9.56 -23.40
N HIS A 53 7.28 9.20 -24.02
CA HIS A 53 6.04 9.96 -23.97
C HIS A 53 4.98 9.35 -23.04
N THR A 54 5.24 8.18 -22.44
CA THR A 54 4.28 7.51 -21.55
C THR A 54 4.70 7.65 -20.08
N PHE A 55 3.80 8.18 -19.25
CA PHE A 55 3.99 8.14 -17.80
C PHE A 55 3.39 6.87 -17.21
N TRP A 56 4.23 6.00 -16.64
CA TRP A 56 3.75 4.76 -16.04
C TRP A 56 3.38 4.92 -14.55
N ALA A 57 2.24 4.35 -14.18
CA ALA A 57 1.79 4.22 -12.79
C ALA A 57 1.16 2.84 -12.58
N PHE A 58 1.10 2.38 -11.33
CA PHE A 58 0.30 1.20 -10.96
C PHE A 58 -0.42 1.43 -9.64
N TYR A 59 -1.61 0.85 -9.52
CA TYR A 59 -2.40 0.83 -8.28
C TYR A 59 -2.88 -0.57 -7.96
N ASP A 60 -2.98 -1.42 -8.99
CA ASP A 60 -3.37 -2.81 -8.90
C ASP A 60 -2.14 -3.71 -8.92
N ILE A 61 -2.22 -4.78 -8.15
CA ILE A 61 -1.25 -5.86 -8.12
C ILE A 61 -2.02 -7.15 -8.37
N THR A 62 -1.67 -7.87 -9.43
CA THR A 62 -2.09 -9.27 -9.59
C THR A 62 -1.29 -10.13 -8.64
N ALA A 63 -1.97 -11.08 -8.00
CA ALA A 63 -1.40 -11.95 -6.98
C ALA A 63 -2.15 -13.27 -6.96
N HIS A 64 -1.56 -14.28 -6.32
CA HIS A 64 -2.22 -15.52 -5.97
C HIS A 64 -2.39 -15.59 -4.46
N LYS A 65 -3.54 -16.06 -3.98
CA LYS A 65 -3.80 -16.37 -2.58
C LYS A 65 -4.68 -17.59 -2.48
N ASN A 66 -4.25 -18.60 -1.71
CA ASN A 66 -4.92 -19.90 -1.62
C ASN A 66 -5.16 -20.52 -3.01
N ASP A 67 -4.14 -20.51 -3.87
CA ASP A 67 -4.17 -21.02 -5.25
C ASP A 67 -5.16 -20.34 -6.21
N LEU A 68 -5.78 -19.22 -5.79
CA LEU A 68 -6.67 -18.41 -6.61
C LEU A 68 -5.98 -17.11 -7.03
N GLU A 69 -6.09 -16.78 -8.31
CA GLU A 69 -5.70 -15.47 -8.83
C GLU A 69 -6.63 -14.38 -8.25
N THR A 70 -6.03 -13.28 -7.84
CA THR A 70 -6.71 -12.14 -7.21
C THR A 70 -6.02 -10.83 -7.55
N THR A 71 -6.70 -9.71 -7.31
CA THR A 71 -6.18 -8.37 -7.55
C THR A 71 -6.24 -7.53 -6.29
N ILE A 72 -5.08 -7.02 -5.87
CA ILE A 72 -4.93 -6.12 -4.74
C ILE A 72 -4.87 -4.69 -5.28
N HIS A 73 -5.93 -3.93 -5.04
CA HIS A 73 -5.99 -2.51 -5.39
C HIS A 73 -5.55 -1.65 -4.21
N LEU A 74 -4.33 -1.10 -4.26
CA LEU A 74 -3.69 -0.31 -3.20
C LEU A 74 -4.31 1.07 -2.95
N GLY A 75 -5.27 1.49 -3.76
CA GLY A 75 -6.12 2.66 -3.49
C GLY A 75 -7.50 2.37 -2.88
N ARG A 76 -7.95 1.10 -2.81
CA ARG A 76 -9.32 0.76 -2.40
C ARG A 76 -9.41 0.54 -0.89
N PRO A 77 -10.43 1.10 -0.19
CA PRO A 77 -10.57 0.97 1.25
C PRO A 77 -10.50 -0.46 1.78
N LYS A 78 -11.06 -1.44 1.06
CA LYS A 78 -11.02 -2.85 1.44
C LYS A 78 -9.60 -3.39 1.63
N HIS A 79 -8.71 -3.22 0.64
CA HIS A 79 -7.34 -3.73 0.74
C HIS A 79 -6.49 -2.91 1.73
N ILE A 80 -6.77 -1.61 1.85
CA ILE A 80 -6.16 -0.78 2.88
C ILE A 80 -6.55 -1.27 4.27
N ALA A 81 -7.81 -1.63 4.49
CA ALA A 81 -8.29 -2.21 5.74
C ALA A 81 -7.55 -3.51 6.07
N GLU A 82 -7.39 -4.41 5.10
CA GLU A 82 -6.66 -5.67 5.29
C GLU A 82 -5.19 -5.44 5.67
N ILE A 83 -4.49 -4.51 4.99
CA ILE A 83 -3.11 -4.13 5.31
C ILE A 83 -3.01 -3.55 6.72
N ILE A 84 -3.89 -2.61 7.08
CA ILE A 84 -3.90 -2.02 8.43
C ILE A 84 -4.17 -3.09 9.49
N SER A 85 -5.16 -3.95 9.27
CA SER A 85 -5.54 -5.02 10.21
C SER A 85 -4.35 -5.95 10.46
N TYR A 86 -3.65 -6.35 9.40
CA TYR A 86 -2.45 -7.18 9.52
C TYR A 86 -1.33 -6.46 10.29
N LEU A 87 -1.04 -5.20 9.95
CA LEU A 87 -0.03 -4.41 10.66
C LEU A 87 -0.40 -4.18 12.13
N MET A 88 -1.68 -4.01 12.46
CA MET A 88 -2.14 -3.88 13.84
C MET A 88 -1.94 -5.17 14.62
N LYS A 89 -2.11 -6.34 13.99
CA LYS A 89 -1.90 -7.64 14.62
C LYS A 89 -0.42 -7.94 14.86
N ASP A 90 0.42 -7.78 13.83
CA ASP A 90 1.79 -8.29 13.86
C ASP A 90 2.83 -7.19 14.15
N ARG A 91 2.48 -5.93 13.91
CA ARG A 91 3.38 -4.77 13.99
C ARG A 91 2.77 -3.58 14.73
N GLN A 92 1.87 -3.81 15.69
CA GLN A 92 1.14 -2.76 16.42
C GLN A 92 2.03 -1.62 16.94
N LYS A 93 3.25 -1.94 17.38
CA LYS A 93 4.24 -0.99 17.90
C LYS A 93 4.62 0.12 16.90
N TRP A 94 4.39 -0.09 15.60
CA TRP A 94 4.61 0.92 14.56
C TRP A 94 3.59 2.06 14.61
N PHE A 95 2.45 1.85 15.29
CA PHE A 95 1.38 2.84 15.41
C PHE A 95 1.33 3.58 16.76
N THR A 96 2.20 3.25 17.73
CA THR A 96 2.07 3.75 19.10
C THR A 96 3.18 4.69 19.58
N LYS A 97 4.32 4.79 18.87
CA LYS A 97 5.53 5.45 19.41
C LYS A 97 5.77 6.89 18.96
N GLY A 98 4.84 7.54 18.26
CA GLY A 98 5.09 8.91 17.74
C GLY A 98 6.22 8.96 16.71
N LYS A 99 6.57 7.81 16.12
CA LYS A 99 7.67 7.65 15.16
C LYS A 99 7.13 7.31 13.79
N SER A 100 7.82 7.80 12.77
CA SER A 100 7.58 7.35 11.40
C SER A 100 8.35 6.06 11.12
N HIS A 101 7.70 5.09 10.49
CA HIS A 101 8.27 3.83 10.03
C HIS A 101 8.15 3.76 8.52
N ILE A 102 9.24 3.37 7.85
CA ILE A 102 9.28 3.22 6.40
C ILE A 102 9.65 1.77 6.08
N LEU A 103 8.84 1.11 5.27
CA LEU A 103 9.12 -0.20 4.68
C LEU A 103 9.37 -0.01 3.18
N ASN A 104 10.64 -0.02 2.78
CA ASN A 104 11.05 0.24 1.39
C ASN A 104 10.66 -0.89 0.43
N ASN A 105 10.52 -2.12 0.92
CA ASN A 105 10.11 -3.29 0.12
C ASN A 105 8.77 -3.86 0.64
N ALA A 106 7.68 -3.11 0.44
CA ALA A 106 6.36 -3.51 0.92
C ALA A 106 5.77 -4.74 0.21
N TRP A 107 6.44 -5.27 -0.82
CA TRP A 107 6.11 -6.58 -1.40
C TRP A 107 6.25 -7.71 -0.39
N ASP A 108 7.23 -7.64 0.50
CA ASP A 108 7.45 -8.68 1.52
C ASP A 108 6.30 -8.72 2.53
N LEU A 109 5.71 -7.56 2.86
CA LEU A 109 4.50 -7.50 3.66
C LEU A 109 3.34 -8.28 3.01
N LEU A 110 3.15 -8.16 1.69
CA LEU A 110 2.11 -8.93 0.99
C LEU A 110 2.42 -10.43 1.00
N LYS A 111 3.69 -10.82 0.89
CA LYS A 111 4.10 -12.24 1.00
C LYS A 111 3.78 -12.80 2.37
N GLU A 112 4.07 -12.05 3.44
CA GLU A 112 3.72 -12.46 4.80
C GLU A 112 2.20 -12.56 5.02
N MET A 113 1.41 -11.72 4.34
CA MET A 113 -0.06 -11.80 4.31
C MET A 113 -0.61 -12.99 3.49
N GLY A 114 0.28 -13.84 2.97
CA GLY A 114 -0.06 -15.06 2.21
C GLY A 114 -0.25 -14.85 0.71
N TYR A 115 0.14 -13.70 0.17
CA TYR A 115 0.09 -13.47 -1.28
C TYR A 115 1.37 -13.97 -1.99
N SER A 116 1.23 -14.47 -3.20
CA SER A 116 2.34 -14.92 -4.05
C SER A 116 2.16 -14.44 -5.49
N ASN A 117 3.14 -14.68 -6.37
CA ASN A 117 3.11 -14.27 -7.78
C ASN A 117 2.73 -12.78 -7.97
N LEU A 118 3.32 -11.91 -7.14
CA LEU A 118 3.00 -10.49 -7.08
C LEU A 118 3.52 -9.77 -8.32
N LYS A 119 2.62 -9.16 -9.10
CA LYS A 119 2.98 -8.37 -10.28
C LYS A 119 2.18 -7.07 -10.34
N PRO A 120 2.83 -5.90 -10.48
CA PRO A 120 2.12 -4.65 -10.68
C PRO A 120 1.35 -4.68 -12.02
N VAL A 121 0.17 -4.08 -12.03
CA VAL A 121 -0.60 -3.83 -13.26
C VAL A 121 -0.34 -2.38 -13.67
N TRP A 122 0.47 -2.22 -14.71
CA TRP A 122 0.87 -0.92 -15.23
C TRP A 122 -0.24 -0.25 -16.02
N ILE A 123 -0.36 1.06 -15.82
CA ILE A 123 -1.27 1.96 -16.52
C ILE A 123 -0.39 3.06 -17.13
N GLY A 124 -0.46 3.19 -18.44
CA GLY A 124 0.13 4.32 -19.16
C GLY A 124 -0.80 5.52 -19.10
N GLU A 125 -0.30 6.64 -18.60
CA GLU A 125 -0.96 7.93 -18.60
C GLU A 125 -0.35 8.81 -19.72
N TRP A 126 -1.23 9.51 -20.47
CA TRP A 126 -0.91 10.38 -21.60
C TRP A 126 -1.03 11.85 -21.21
#